data_AF-A0A402D6R2-F1
#
_entry.id   AF-A0A402D6R2-F1
#
_cell.length_a   1.000
_cell.length_b   1.000
_cell.length_c   1.000
_cell.angle_alpha   90.00
_cell.angle_beta   90.00
_cell.angle_gamma   90.00
#
_symmetry.space_group_name_H-M   'P 1'
#
loop_
_entity.id
_entity.type
_entity.pdbx_description
1 polymer ?
#
loop_
_entity_poly.entity_id
_entity_poly.type
_entity_poly.pdbx_seq_one_letter_code
_entity_poly.pdbx_strand_id
1 'polypeptide(L)'
;MLPSASAFVDPLFSTGIPLTLLGVERLCMVLQEAWGTEAWRARLQEYTRVTRLEADATAGLIAACYDSMACFPIFASLTMLYFAAASYGEMARRLGRAEMAGGFLSSEHAAFGPALRRCIAHARARSASGTPWAPSEIAVFEVEVAQAVSILNVAGLCDSSKRNRYGVDLEDTIRAAAKLGLSPSEMRAVLREAPWAQ
;
A
#
# COMPACT_ATOMS: atom_id res chain seq x y z
N MET A 1 -12.68 18.34 6.58
CA MET A 1 -11.32 18.77 6.96
C MET A 1 -10.35 18.32 5.87
N LEU A 2 -9.25 19.04 5.65
CA LEU A 2 -8.15 18.51 4.83
C LEU A 2 -7.49 17.32 5.55
N PRO A 3 -6.84 16.38 4.83
CA PRO A 3 -6.42 15.11 5.43
C PRO A 3 -5.42 15.28 6.57
N SER A 4 -4.44 16.18 6.45
CA SER A 4 -3.46 16.47 7.50
C SER A 4 -4.06 17.07 8.77
N ALA A 5 -5.20 17.77 8.65
CA ALA A 5 -5.98 18.22 9.80
C ALA A 5 -6.89 17.12 10.35
N SER A 6 -7.24 16.12 9.52
CA SER A 6 -8.10 15.01 9.90
C SER A 6 -7.35 13.91 10.65
N ALA A 7 -6.11 13.62 10.26
CA ALA A 7 -5.27 12.60 10.89
C ALA A 7 -3.78 12.84 10.59
N PHE A 8 -2.95 12.56 11.59
CA PHE A 8 -1.51 12.38 11.48
C PHE A 8 -1.13 11.16 12.31
N VAL A 9 -0.27 10.29 11.77
CA VAL A 9 0.07 9.01 12.41
C VAL A 9 1.49 9.06 12.97
N ASP A 10 2.50 8.94 12.11
CA ASP A 10 3.92 8.86 12.48
C ASP A 10 4.77 9.16 11.22
N PRO A 11 6.02 9.65 11.35
CA PRO A 11 6.91 9.85 10.20
C PRO A 11 7.35 8.56 9.49
N LEU A 12 7.21 7.37 10.08
CA LEU A 12 7.56 6.11 9.43
C LEU A 12 6.82 5.97 8.08
N PHE A 13 7.59 5.70 7.02
CA PHE A 13 7.16 5.67 5.61
C PHE A 13 6.66 7.01 5.01
N SER A 14 6.78 8.13 5.73
CA SER A 14 6.40 9.47 5.23
C SER A 14 4.95 9.56 4.70
N THR A 15 4.03 8.82 5.32
CA THR A 15 2.65 8.62 4.81
C THR A 15 1.79 9.89 4.82
N GLY A 16 2.18 10.93 5.57
CA GLY A 16 1.45 12.20 5.63
C GLY A 16 1.30 12.89 4.27
N ILE A 17 2.33 12.80 3.40
CA ILE A 17 2.30 13.38 2.06
C ILE A 17 1.26 12.67 1.17
N PRO A 18 1.36 11.34 0.91
CA PRO A 18 0.41 10.67 0.04
C PRO A 18 -1.03 10.73 0.59
N LEU A 19 -1.24 10.60 1.90
CA LEU A 19 -2.58 10.76 2.50
C LEU A 19 -3.16 12.16 2.24
N THR A 20 -2.34 13.20 2.33
CA THR A 20 -2.77 14.58 2.05
C THR A 20 -3.11 14.76 0.58
N LEU A 21 -2.24 14.34 -0.33
CA LEU A 21 -2.46 14.51 -1.76
C LEU A 21 -3.70 13.75 -2.25
N LEU A 22 -3.88 12.50 -1.83
CA LEU A 22 -5.04 11.69 -2.18
C LEU A 22 -6.35 12.29 -1.66
N GLY A 23 -6.34 12.87 -0.47
CA GLY A 23 -7.55 13.50 0.05
C GLY A 23 -7.85 14.86 -0.58
N VAL A 24 -6.83 15.63 -0.96
CA VAL A 24 -7.05 16.85 -1.78
C VAL A 24 -7.63 16.47 -3.13
N GLU A 25 -7.07 15.47 -3.83
CA GLU A 25 -7.59 14.95 -5.10
C GLU A 25 -9.07 14.55 -4.96
N ARG A 26 -9.40 13.75 -3.93
CA ARG A 26 -10.79 13.35 -3.66
C ARG A 26 -11.72 14.53 -3.38
N LEU A 27 -11.27 15.50 -2.59
CA LEU A 27 -12.08 16.68 -2.29
C LEU A 27 -12.32 17.54 -3.54
N CYS A 28 -11.31 17.69 -4.42
CA CYS A 28 -11.44 18.35 -5.71
C CYS A 28 -12.50 17.66 -6.59
N MET A 29 -12.50 16.33 -6.66
CA MET A 29 -13.54 15.58 -7.39
C MET A 29 -14.94 15.83 -6.81
N VAL A 30 -15.09 15.82 -5.48
CA VAL A 30 -16.38 16.12 -4.83
C VAL A 30 -16.85 17.54 -5.15
N LEU A 31 -15.95 18.53 -5.12
CA LEU A 31 -16.24 19.91 -5.51
C LEU A 31 -16.67 20.02 -6.98
N GLN A 32 -15.98 19.33 -7.88
CA GLN A 32 -16.27 19.37 -9.31
C GLN A 32 -17.60 18.70 -9.66
N GLU A 33 -17.93 17.58 -9.03
CA GLU A 33 -19.07 16.73 -9.43
C GLU A 33 -20.35 17.03 -8.65
N ALA A 34 -20.25 17.50 -7.40
CA ALA A 34 -21.38 17.52 -6.48
C ALA A 34 -21.65 18.88 -5.84
N TRP A 35 -20.86 19.93 -6.13
CA TRP A 35 -21.09 21.25 -5.55
C TRP A 35 -22.45 21.81 -5.95
N GLY A 36 -23.25 22.22 -4.95
CA GLY A 36 -24.58 22.76 -5.16
C GLY A 36 -25.65 21.73 -5.57
N THR A 37 -25.32 20.44 -5.64
CA THR A 37 -26.28 19.38 -5.93
C THR A 37 -26.75 18.68 -4.65
N GLU A 38 -27.84 17.91 -4.75
CA GLU A 38 -28.34 17.10 -3.62
C GLU A 38 -27.32 16.04 -3.16
N ALA A 39 -26.43 15.60 -4.06
CA ALA A 39 -25.40 14.60 -3.76
C ALA A 39 -24.24 15.13 -2.89
N TRP A 40 -24.11 16.46 -2.75
CA TRP A 40 -23.01 17.13 -2.03
C TRP A 40 -22.70 16.49 -0.66
N ARG A 41 -23.73 16.34 0.16
CA ARG A 41 -23.59 15.83 1.54
C ARG A 41 -23.10 14.39 1.56
N ALA A 42 -23.68 13.53 0.73
CA ALA A 42 -23.32 12.12 0.65
C ALA A 42 -21.86 11.95 0.16
N ARG A 43 -21.44 12.74 -0.83
CA ARG A 43 -20.07 12.71 -1.36
C ARG A 43 -19.03 13.18 -0.34
N LEU A 44 -19.34 14.21 0.48
CA LEU A 44 -18.48 14.62 1.59
C LEU A 44 -18.40 13.57 2.72
N GLN A 45 -19.50 12.88 3.01
CA GLN A 45 -19.50 11.78 3.98
C GLN A 45 -18.61 10.63 3.50
N GLU A 46 -18.70 10.28 2.22
CA GLU A 46 -17.84 9.25 1.63
C GLU A 46 -16.37 9.67 1.64
N TYR A 47 -16.05 10.92 1.29
CA TYR A 47 -14.70 11.47 1.44
C TYR A 47 -14.17 11.30 2.88
N THR A 48 -15.00 11.59 3.88
CA THR A 48 -14.64 11.46 5.29
C THR A 48 -14.39 10.01 5.67
N ARG A 49 -15.26 9.09 5.22
CA ARG A 49 -15.15 7.65 5.46
C ARG A 49 -13.83 7.10 4.90
N VAL A 50 -13.51 7.39 3.64
CA VAL A 50 -12.29 6.91 2.97
C VAL A 50 -11.05 7.48 3.66
N THR A 51 -11.03 8.79 3.95
CA THR A 51 -9.88 9.44 4.61
C THR A 51 -9.57 8.80 5.97
N ARG A 52 -10.62 8.49 6.75
CA ARG A 52 -10.46 7.83 8.05
C ARG A 52 -9.99 6.39 7.90
N LEU A 53 -10.56 5.65 6.96
CA LEU A 53 -10.18 4.25 6.72
C LEU A 53 -8.70 4.13 6.34
N GLU A 54 -8.21 5.00 5.46
CA GLU A 54 -6.81 5.03 5.06
C GLU A 54 -5.88 5.40 6.22
N ALA A 55 -6.28 6.35 7.06
CA ALA A 55 -5.55 6.72 8.27
C ALA A 55 -5.49 5.56 9.28
N ASP A 56 -6.62 4.87 9.52
CA ASP A 56 -6.70 3.72 10.42
C ASP A 56 -5.85 2.54 9.92
N ALA A 57 -5.88 2.25 8.61
CA ALA A 57 -5.03 1.23 8.00
C ALA A 57 -3.53 1.56 8.14
N THR A 58 -3.18 2.84 7.95
CA THR A 58 -1.81 3.34 8.11
C THR A 58 -1.35 3.21 9.56
N ALA A 59 -2.17 3.64 10.51
CA ALA A 59 -1.89 3.52 11.94
C ALA A 59 -1.73 2.05 12.35
N GLY A 60 -2.57 1.15 11.85
CA GLY A 60 -2.46 -0.28 12.13
C GLY A 60 -1.13 -0.89 11.65
N LEU A 61 -0.70 -0.55 10.44
CA LEU A 61 0.56 -1.04 9.88
C LEU A 61 1.77 -0.48 10.63
N ILE A 62 1.78 0.83 10.90
CA ILE A 62 2.87 1.49 11.63
C ILE A 62 2.96 0.94 13.06
N ALA A 63 1.84 0.76 13.75
CA ALA A 63 1.82 0.15 15.08
C ALA A 63 2.43 -1.26 15.06
N ALA A 64 2.06 -2.10 14.10
CA ALA A 64 2.65 -3.43 13.95
C ALA A 64 4.18 -3.38 13.69
N CYS A 65 4.64 -2.40 12.92
CA CYS A 65 6.06 -2.19 12.68
C CYS A 65 6.80 -1.84 13.98
N TYR A 66 6.27 -0.91 14.78
CA TYR A 66 6.86 -0.55 16.08
C TYR A 66 6.81 -1.74 17.07
N ASP A 67 5.70 -2.46 17.14
CA ASP A 67 5.55 -3.67 17.98
C ASP A 67 6.60 -4.74 17.61
N SER A 68 7.00 -4.80 16.34
CA SER A 68 7.94 -5.79 15.80
C SER A 68 9.37 -5.27 15.63
N MET A 69 9.66 -4.02 16.02
CA MET A 69 10.92 -3.35 15.67
C MET A 69 12.17 -4.04 16.25
N ALA A 70 12.02 -4.75 17.38
CA ALA A 70 13.07 -5.56 17.98
C ALA A 70 13.35 -6.89 17.24
N CYS A 71 12.48 -7.29 16.31
CA CYS A 71 12.61 -8.51 15.50
C CYS A 71 12.70 -8.14 14.02
N PHE A 72 13.94 -7.94 13.53
CA PHE A 72 14.19 -7.45 12.17
C PHE A 72 13.46 -8.21 11.05
N PRO A 73 13.41 -9.56 11.03
CA PRO A 73 12.69 -10.29 9.97
C PRO A 73 11.19 -9.98 9.93
N ILE A 74 10.54 -9.84 11.09
CA ILE A 74 9.11 -9.51 11.18
C ILE A 74 8.88 -8.05 10.77
N PHE A 75 9.70 -7.12 11.28
CA PHE A 75 9.66 -5.72 10.86
C PHE A 75 9.84 -5.58 9.34
N ALA A 76 10.86 -6.22 8.77
CA ALA A 76 11.14 -6.20 7.34
C ALA A 76 9.96 -6.76 6.54
N SER A 77 9.37 -7.88 6.98
CA SER A 77 8.19 -8.47 6.35
C SER A 77 7.01 -7.50 6.35
N LEU A 78 6.70 -6.86 7.47
CA LEU A 78 5.64 -5.84 7.54
C LEU A 78 5.88 -4.67 6.58
N THR A 79 7.14 -4.23 6.41
CA THR A 79 7.46 -3.16 5.44
C THR A 79 7.16 -3.57 4.00
N MET A 80 7.22 -4.87 3.65
CA MET A 80 6.88 -5.34 2.30
C MET A 80 5.42 -5.09 1.97
N LEU A 81 4.51 -5.12 2.95
CA LEU A 81 3.10 -4.78 2.74
C LEU A 81 2.93 -3.32 2.32
N TYR A 82 3.66 -2.40 2.98
CA TYR A 82 3.69 -0.99 2.59
C TYR A 82 4.23 -0.85 1.16
N PHE A 83 5.42 -1.41 0.88
CA PHE A 83 6.06 -1.25 -0.41
C PHE A 83 5.27 -1.88 -1.55
N ALA A 84 4.55 -2.99 -1.30
CA ALA A 84 3.70 -3.62 -2.30
C ALA A 84 2.57 -2.67 -2.72
N ALA A 85 1.83 -2.13 -1.74
CA ALA A 85 0.72 -1.24 -2.01
C ALA A 85 1.19 0.11 -2.60
N ALA A 86 2.27 0.69 -2.07
CA ALA A 86 2.83 1.94 -2.56
C ALA A 86 3.34 1.82 -4.00
N SER A 87 4.14 0.79 -4.30
CA SER A 87 4.70 0.58 -5.64
C SER A 87 3.62 0.28 -6.67
N TYR A 88 2.62 -0.53 -6.30
CA TYR A 88 1.48 -0.82 -7.16
C TYR A 88 0.64 0.43 -7.43
N GLY A 89 0.28 1.18 -6.39
CA GLY A 89 -0.53 2.38 -6.52
C GLY A 89 0.15 3.48 -7.34
N GLU A 90 1.45 3.68 -7.12
CA GLU A 90 2.26 4.60 -7.90
C GLU A 90 2.33 4.18 -9.38
N MET A 91 2.65 2.92 -9.65
CA MET A 91 2.75 2.43 -11.02
C MET A 91 1.41 2.50 -11.76
N ALA A 92 0.31 2.11 -11.11
CA ALA A 92 -1.03 2.25 -11.69
C ALA A 92 -1.36 3.70 -12.07
N ARG A 93 -1.01 4.67 -11.22
CA ARG A 93 -1.17 6.11 -11.52
C ARG A 93 -0.30 6.57 -12.68
N ARG A 94 0.97 6.17 -12.73
CA ARG A 94 1.90 6.49 -13.85
C ARG A 94 1.43 5.95 -15.20
N LEU A 95 0.70 4.84 -15.18
CA LEU A 95 0.11 4.22 -16.36
C LEU A 95 -1.25 4.82 -16.74
N GLY A 96 -1.72 5.88 -16.06
CA GLY A 96 -3.03 6.48 -16.30
C GLY A 96 -4.21 5.61 -15.84
N ARG A 97 -3.96 4.66 -14.93
CA ARG A 97 -4.93 3.68 -14.41
C ARG A 97 -5.17 3.90 -12.91
N ALA A 98 -5.37 5.15 -12.50
CA ALA A 98 -5.48 5.53 -11.08
C ALA A 98 -6.63 4.82 -10.35
N GLU A 99 -7.69 4.44 -11.08
CA GLU A 99 -8.81 3.64 -10.57
C GLU A 99 -8.38 2.27 -10.06
N MET A 100 -7.32 1.68 -10.64
CA MET A 100 -6.78 0.39 -10.19
C MET A 100 -6.00 0.50 -8.88
N ALA A 101 -5.39 1.66 -8.61
CA ALA A 101 -4.64 1.91 -7.38
C ALA A 101 -5.54 1.88 -6.13
N GLY A 102 -6.80 2.32 -6.30
CA GLY A 102 -7.73 2.55 -5.22
C GLY A 102 -7.25 3.65 -4.26
N GLY A 103 -7.65 3.52 -2.99
CA GLY A 103 -7.17 4.37 -1.90
C GLY A 103 -5.76 4.02 -1.42
N PHE A 104 -5.27 4.79 -0.46
CA PHE A 104 -3.96 4.59 0.15
C PHE A 104 -3.83 3.19 0.79
N LEU A 105 -2.61 2.63 0.69
CA LEU A 105 -2.28 1.25 1.06
C LEU A 105 -3.13 0.16 0.38
N SER A 106 -3.89 0.50 -0.66
CA SER A 106 -4.84 -0.41 -1.31
C SER A 106 -5.72 -1.15 -0.27
N SER A 107 -6.06 -0.45 0.82
CA SER A 107 -6.71 -1.02 2.02
C SER A 107 -8.13 -1.57 1.75
N GLU A 108 -8.78 -1.07 0.71
CA GLU A 108 -10.09 -1.54 0.20
C GLU A 108 -9.98 -2.54 -0.95
N HIS A 109 -8.77 -2.88 -1.42
CA HIS A 109 -8.62 -3.90 -2.45
C HIS A 109 -9.17 -5.25 -1.96
N ALA A 110 -10.04 -5.88 -2.74
CA ALA A 110 -10.85 -7.03 -2.32
C ALA A 110 -10.01 -8.20 -1.74
N ALA A 111 -8.88 -8.54 -2.36
CA ALA A 111 -7.98 -9.58 -1.86
C ALA A 111 -6.88 -9.06 -0.90
N PHE A 112 -6.17 -8.00 -1.29
CA PHE A 112 -5.05 -7.46 -0.52
C PHE A 112 -5.46 -6.82 0.81
N GLY A 113 -6.55 -6.04 0.87
CA GLY A 113 -6.99 -5.36 2.08
C GLY A 113 -7.24 -6.30 3.27
N PRO A 114 -8.00 -7.40 3.09
CA PRO A 114 -8.13 -8.43 4.12
C PRO A 114 -6.81 -9.11 4.49
N ALA A 115 -5.93 -9.36 3.52
CA ALA A 115 -4.62 -9.97 3.78
C ALA A 115 -3.72 -9.05 4.62
N LEU A 116 -3.64 -7.77 4.27
CA LEU A 116 -2.96 -6.72 5.03
C LEU A 116 -3.42 -6.72 6.50
N ARG A 117 -4.74 -6.69 6.74
CA ARG A 117 -5.30 -6.70 8.11
C ARG A 117 -4.96 -7.97 8.88
N ARG A 118 -4.95 -9.14 8.22
CA ARG A 118 -4.56 -10.41 8.86
C ARG A 118 -3.10 -10.41 9.29
N CYS A 119 -2.17 -10.00 8.41
CA CYS A 119 -0.76 -9.96 8.75
C CYS A 119 -0.48 -8.97 9.89
N ILE A 120 -1.13 -7.80 9.88
CA ILE A 120 -1.06 -6.81 10.98
C ILE A 120 -1.58 -7.44 12.29
N ALA A 121 -2.76 -8.05 12.26
CA ALA A 121 -3.34 -8.65 13.45
C ALA A 121 -2.49 -9.80 14.01
N HIS A 122 -1.93 -10.64 13.15
CA HIS A 122 -1.03 -11.73 13.53
C HIS A 122 0.24 -11.19 14.21
N ALA A 123 0.94 -10.24 13.57
CA ALA A 123 2.17 -9.68 14.14
C ALA A 123 1.94 -9.02 15.50
N ARG A 124 0.83 -8.27 15.65
CA ARG A 124 0.49 -7.60 16.90
C ARG A 124 0.06 -8.56 18.00
N ALA A 125 -0.78 -9.54 17.69
CA ALA A 125 -1.18 -10.57 18.65
C ALA A 125 0.04 -11.36 19.15
N ARG A 126 0.96 -11.70 18.25
CA ARG A 126 2.18 -12.42 18.60
C ARG A 126 3.13 -11.57 19.43
N SER A 127 3.29 -10.28 19.12
CA SER A 127 4.12 -9.35 19.90
C SER A 127 3.55 -9.11 21.30
N ALA A 128 2.22 -9.04 21.43
CA ALA A 128 1.54 -8.88 22.72
C ALA A 128 1.78 -10.06 23.70
N SER A 129 2.16 -11.24 23.21
CA SER A 129 2.52 -12.38 24.08
C SER A 129 3.79 -12.16 24.89
N GLY A 130 4.63 -11.17 24.53
CA GLY A 130 5.90 -10.86 25.19
C GLY A 130 7.00 -11.90 24.97
N THR A 131 6.73 -12.98 24.24
CA THR A 131 7.72 -14.01 23.94
C THR A 131 8.49 -13.69 22.66
N PRO A 132 9.80 -13.94 22.58
CA PRO A 132 10.55 -13.80 21.32
C PRO A 132 10.00 -14.72 20.23
N TRP A 133 10.04 -14.28 18.97
CA TRP A 133 9.65 -15.08 17.83
C TRP A 133 10.63 -16.24 17.62
N ALA A 134 10.10 -17.46 17.53
CA ALA A 134 10.91 -18.62 17.16
C ALA A 134 11.23 -18.60 15.66
N PRO A 135 12.38 -19.15 15.21
CA PRO A 135 12.75 -19.17 13.80
C PRO A 135 11.69 -19.78 12.87
N SER A 136 10.98 -20.83 13.32
CA SER A 136 9.89 -21.44 12.56
C SER A 136 8.66 -20.52 12.43
N GLU A 137 8.35 -19.73 13.46
CA GLU A 137 7.25 -18.76 13.42
C GLU A 137 7.58 -17.61 12.46
N ILE A 138 8.84 -17.16 12.45
CA ILE A 138 9.34 -16.16 11.51
C ILE A 138 9.16 -16.65 10.06
N ALA A 139 9.60 -17.87 9.76
CA ALA A 139 9.48 -18.43 8.42
C ALA A 139 8.02 -18.55 7.96
N VAL A 140 7.11 -18.94 8.87
CA VAL A 140 5.67 -18.99 8.58
C VAL A 140 5.11 -17.59 8.28
N PHE A 141 5.49 -16.60 9.07
CA PHE A 141 5.04 -15.23 8.87
C PHE A 141 5.58 -14.60 7.58
N GLU A 142 6.85 -14.86 7.24
CA GLU A 142 7.44 -14.44 5.97
C GLU A 142 6.67 -15.00 4.76
N VAL A 143 6.27 -16.27 4.82
CA VAL A 143 5.44 -16.91 3.79
C VAL A 143 4.05 -16.27 3.71
N GLU A 144 3.41 -16.00 4.85
CA GLU A 144 2.11 -15.33 4.90
C GLU A 144 2.16 -13.94 4.26
N VAL A 145 3.18 -13.15 4.61
CA VAL A 145 3.40 -11.82 4.03
C VAL A 145 3.70 -11.92 2.55
N ALA A 146 4.55 -12.85 2.11
CA ALA A 146 4.87 -13.03 0.70
C ALA A 146 3.61 -13.37 -0.12
N GLN A 147 2.72 -14.20 0.41
CA GLN A 147 1.43 -14.51 -0.21
C GLN A 147 0.54 -13.26 -0.32
N ALA A 148 0.43 -12.47 0.74
CA ALA A 148 -0.33 -11.21 0.73
C ALA A 148 0.24 -10.21 -0.28
N VAL A 149 1.55 -9.96 -0.23
CA VAL A 149 2.28 -9.06 -1.12
C VAL A 149 2.14 -9.48 -2.58
N SER A 150 2.12 -10.79 -2.87
CA SER A 150 2.06 -11.31 -4.25
C SER A 150 0.89 -10.75 -5.06
N ILE A 151 -0.22 -10.37 -4.42
CA ILE A 151 -1.42 -9.81 -5.05
C ILE A 151 -1.09 -8.52 -5.81
N LEU A 152 -0.26 -7.65 -5.22
CA LEU A 152 0.08 -6.33 -5.76
C LEU A 152 1.54 -6.20 -6.20
N ASN A 153 2.37 -7.23 -5.96
CA ASN A 153 3.81 -7.13 -6.12
C ASN A 153 4.24 -6.89 -7.58
N VAL A 154 4.62 -5.64 -7.87
CA VAL A 154 5.18 -5.19 -9.16
C VAL A 154 6.65 -4.79 -9.06
N ALA A 155 7.25 -4.90 -7.87
CA ALA A 155 8.61 -4.49 -7.56
C ALA A 155 9.51 -5.68 -7.15
N GLY A 156 9.02 -6.92 -7.39
CA GLY A 156 9.73 -8.15 -7.05
C GLY A 156 10.10 -8.27 -5.57
N LEU A 157 9.19 -7.81 -4.70
CA LEU A 157 9.29 -7.91 -3.24
C LEU A 157 9.26 -9.35 -2.74
N CYS A 158 9.80 -9.59 -1.55
CA CYS A 158 9.91 -10.91 -0.91
C CYS A 158 10.81 -11.91 -1.68
N ASP A 159 11.63 -11.43 -2.60
CA ASP A 159 12.67 -12.22 -3.25
C ASP A 159 13.91 -12.32 -2.33
N SER A 160 14.16 -13.52 -1.80
CA SER A 160 15.29 -13.78 -0.90
C SER A 160 16.65 -13.54 -1.56
N SER A 161 16.75 -13.69 -2.89
CA SER A 161 17.99 -13.43 -3.63
C SER A 161 18.37 -11.94 -3.61
N LYS A 162 17.39 -11.05 -3.46
CA LYS A 162 17.59 -9.59 -3.37
C LYS A 162 18.04 -9.12 -1.98
N ARG A 163 17.96 -9.97 -0.95
CA ARG A 163 18.43 -9.67 0.42
C ARG A 163 17.92 -8.32 0.96
N ASN A 164 16.64 -8.03 0.74
CA ASN A 164 15.98 -6.76 1.09
C ASN A 164 16.59 -5.51 0.43
N ARG A 165 17.25 -5.66 -0.73
CA ARG A 165 17.78 -4.57 -1.56
C ARG A 165 17.01 -4.55 -2.87
N TYR A 166 16.00 -3.69 -2.93
CA TYR A 166 15.17 -3.53 -4.12
C TYR A 166 15.64 -2.28 -4.87
N GLY A 167 16.20 -2.51 -6.07
CA GLY A 167 16.59 -1.44 -6.97
C GLY A 167 15.40 -0.94 -7.79
N VAL A 168 15.66 0.08 -8.62
CA VAL A 168 14.72 0.48 -9.67
C VAL A 168 14.90 -0.49 -10.85
N ASP A 169 14.37 -1.72 -10.69
CA ASP A 169 14.38 -2.74 -11.73
C ASP A 169 12.99 -2.86 -12.36
N LEU A 170 12.85 -2.32 -13.57
CA LEU A 170 11.59 -2.36 -14.30
C LEU A 170 11.27 -3.74 -14.88
N GLU A 171 12.22 -4.70 -14.90
CA GLU A 171 11.91 -6.07 -15.32
C GLU A 171 10.95 -6.77 -14.37
N ASP A 172 10.97 -6.43 -13.07
CA ASP A 172 9.94 -6.89 -12.13
C ASP A 172 8.56 -6.39 -12.52
N THR A 173 8.46 -5.11 -12.90
CA THR A 173 7.21 -4.50 -13.35
C THR A 173 6.73 -5.10 -14.67
N ILE A 174 7.64 -5.37 -15.61
CA ILE A 174 7.32 -6.04 -16.89
C ILE A 174 6.82 -7.46 -16.64
N ARG A 175 7.48 -8.24 -15.78
CA ARG A 175 7.03 -9.59 -15.42
C ARG A 175 5.68 -9.58 -14.72
N ALA A 176 5.42 -8.56 -13.91
CA ALA A 176 4.17 -8.40 -13.16
C ALA A 176 3.09 -7.60 -13.92
N ALA A 177 3.28 -7.28 -15.19
CA ALA A 177 2.42 -6.36 -15.96
C ALA A 177 0.92 -6.74 -15.92
N ALA A 178 0.60 -8.03 -15.85
CA ALA A 178 -0.77 -8.52 -15.79
C ALA A 178 -1.54 -7.98 -14.57
N LYS A 179 -0.85 -7.70 -13.45
CA LYS A 179 -1.46 -7.08 -12.25
C LYS A 179 -1.92 -5.65 -12.50
N LEU A 180 -1.33 -4.99 -13.49
CA LEU A 180 -1.64 -3.63 -13.94
C LEU A 180 -2.49 -3.62 -15.21
N GLY A 181 -3.07 -4.78 -15.58
CA GLY A 181 -3.95 -4.91 -16.74
C GLY A 181 -3.24 -4.79 -18.09
N LEU A 182 -1.93 -5.09 -18.14
CA LEU A 182 -1.12 -5.05 -19.35
C LEU A 182 -0.43 -6.40 -19.60
N SER A 183 -0.16 -6.71 -20.85
CA SER A 183 0.82 -7.74 -21.22
C SER A 183 2.25 -7.23 -21.02
N PRO A 184 3.25 -8.13 -20.90
CA PRO A 184 4.65 -7.73 -20.83
C PRO A 184 5.12 -6.91 -22.05
N SER A 185 4.60 -7.20 -23.25
CA SER A 185 4.92 -6.44 -24.46
C SER A 185 4.35 -5.03 -24.45
N GLU A 186 3.12 -4.86 -23.98
CA GLU A 186 2.51 -3.53 -23.81
C GLU A 186 3.25 -2.73 -22.75
N MET A 187 3.59 -3.36 -21.61
CA MET A 187 4.38 -2.69 -20.57
C MET A 187 5.73 -2.20 -21.12
N ARG A 188 6.45 -3.04 -21.89
CA ARG A 188 7.72 -2.61 -22.53
C ARG A 188 7.51 -1.44 -23.50
N ALA A 189 6.41 -1.42 -24.24
CA ALA A 189 6.09 -0.29 -25.13
C ALA A 189 5.90 1.00 -24.33
N VAL A 190 5.10 0.96 -23.26
CA VAL A 190 4.87 2.12 -22.39
C VAL A 190 6.18 2.62 -21.77
N LEU A 191 7.00 1.72 -21.22
CA LEU A 191 8.25 2.10 -20.55
C LEU A 191 9.28 2.72 -21.50
N ARG A 192 9.28 2.37 -22.80
CA ARG A 192 10.18 3.02 -23.77
C ARG A 192 9.83 4.48 -24.02
N GLU A 193 8.54 4.80 -23.99
CA GLU A 193 8.02 6.13 -24.32
C GLU A 193 7.83 7.02 -23.09
N ALA A 194 7.76 6.43 -21.91
CA ALA A 194 7.52 7.12 -20.65
C ALA A 194 8.75 7.95 -20.20
N PRO A 195 8.63 9.29 -20.05
CA PRO A 195 9.73 10.14 -19.58
C PRO A 195 10.20 9.82 -18.17
N TRP A 196 9.34 9.22 -17.35
CA TRP A 196 9.66 8.82 -15.97
C TRP A 196 10.39 7.47 -15.85
N ALA A 197 10.53 6.76 -16.97
CA ALA A 197 11.18 5.45 -17.07
C ALA A 197 12.55 5.50 -17.76
N GLN A 198 12.95 6.67 -18.27
CA GLN A 198 14.28 6.96 -18.84
C GLN A 198 15.19 7.59 -17.79
#